data_AF-A0A2I0KGJ6-F1
#
_entry.id   AF-A0A2I0KGJ6-F1
#
_cell.length_a   1.000
_cell.length_b   1.000
_cell.length_c   1.000
_cell.angle_alpha   90.00
_cell.angle_beta   90.00
_cell.angle_gamma   90.00
#
_symmetry.space_group_name_H-M   'P 1'
#
loop_
_entity.id
_entity.type
_entity.pdbx_description
1 polymer ?
#
loop_
_entity_poly.entity_id
_entity_poly.type
_entity_poly.pdbx_seq_one_letter_code
_entity_poly.pdbx_strand_id
1 'polypeptide(L)'
;MSFEVFPALASAQTGATHVVKRRSAGYHPSVWGDHFLTYASGSLTINERADEQRIEKLKMEVKRMLTDHADDFDKPYDNKLDLIDQIQRLGIGYQFAGEIDEVLEHIHIRHSKCDNGDNAYDDLRTAALRFRLLRQQAIFNKFKDSEGKFRESLVEDVRGLLSLYEASHLRVHGEDILEEALSFTVRHLKEAVQENDDLKLNPNLLAEVKHALEQCLRKELKLHRRELGEITRWWKDCLDVEKNLPFARDRITECYFWILGVYFEPDFSLARMMLTKATALTSILDDIYDVYGTPKELQLLTSAIDRWDVGAIDELPQYLQIFYKALLDTYGEFEKVLAEQGRTYRFFYAKEAVSL
;
A
#
# COMPACT_ATOMS: atom_id res chain seq x y z
N MET A 1 -39.86 74.70 2.54
CA MET A 1 -39.99 73.67 1.49
C MET A 1 -39.58 72.36 2.11
N SER A 2 -40.56 71.58 2.54
CA SER A 2 -40.38 70.28 3.19
C SER A 2 -41.01 69.27 2.24
N PHE A 3 -40.20 68.48 1.56
CA PHE A 3 -40.67 67.46 0.62
C PHE A 3 -40.73 66.09 1.30
N GLU A 4 -41.77 65.37 0.89
CA GLU A 4 -42.37 64.19 1.48
C GLU A 4 -41.50 62.93 1.43
N VAL A 5 -41.68 62.05 2.41
CA VAL A 5 -41.18 60.68 2.40
C VAL A 5 -42.31 59.77 1.91
N PHE A 6 -42.17 59.22 0.71
CA PHE A 6 -42.97 58.08 0.24
C PHE A 6 -42.30 56.77 0.64
N PRO A 7 -43.03 55.75 1.14
CA PRO A 7 -42.49 54.40 1.24
C PRO A 7 -42.59 53.70 -0.12
N ALA A 8 -41.45 53.23 -0.63
CA ALA A 8 -41.39 52.41 -1.83
C ALA A 8 -41.98 51.02 -1.55
N LEU A 9 -42.87 50.57 -2.44
CA LEU A 9 -43.45 49.22 -2.46
C LEU A 9 -42.34 48.17 -2.60
N ALA A 10 -42.26 47.26 -1.64
CA ALA A 10 -41.53 46.00 -1.80
C ALA A 10 -42.32 45.08 -2.74
N SER A 11 -41.82 44.91 -3.96
CA SER A 11 -42.24 43.85 -4.87
C SER A 11 -41.74 42.50 -4.33
N ALA A 12 -42.63 41.74 -3.68
CA ALA A 12 -42.39 40.35 -3.33
C ALA A 12 -42.43 39.48 -4.60
N GLN A 13 -41.26 39.18 -5.18
CA GLN A 13 -41.13 38.07 -6.11
C GLN A 13 -41.04 36.77 -5.30
N THR A 14 -42.15 36.04 -5.24
CA THR A 14 -42.22 34.67 -4.76
C THR A 14 -41.52 33.75 -5.78
N GLY A 15 -40.21 33.60 -5.64
CA GLY A 15 -39.48 32.52 -6.30
C GLY A 15 -39.77 31.20 -5.58
N ALA A 16 -40.62 30.37 -6.17
CA ALA A 16 -40.80 29.00 -5.71
C ALA A 16 -39.47 28.24 -5.92
N THR A 17 -38.72 28.04 -4.84
CA THR A 17 -37.53 27.18 -4.85
C THR A 17 -38.00 25.74 -5.07
N HIS A 18 -37.81 25.25 -6.29
CA HIS A 18 -38.04 23.85 -6.62
C HIS A 18 -37.03 23.01 -5.83
N VAL A 19 -37.44 22.47 -4.67
CA VAL A 19 -36.57 21.66 -3.81
C VAL A 19 -36.24 20.37 -4.56
N VAL A 20 -35.00 20.25 -5.03
CA VAL A 20 -34.49 19.04 -5.67
C VAL A 20 -34.39 17.96 -4.59
N LYS A 21 -35.22 16.92 -4.67
CA LYS A 21 -35.17 15.78 -3.75
C LYS A 21 -34.01 14.87 -4.17
N ARG A 22 -32.96 14.81 -3.36
CA ARG A 22 -31.77 13.98 -3.60
C ARG A 22 -31.82 12.69 -2.78
N ARG A 23 -31.20 11.63 -3.30
CA ARG A 23 -31.05 10.36 -2.57
C ARG A 23 -29.86 10.49 -1.62
N SER A 24 -29.89 9.70 -0.55
CA SER A 24 -28.77 9.53 0.38
C SER A 24 -28.65 8.04 0.69
N ALA A 25 -27.42 7.54 0.72
CA ALA A 25 -27.13 6.15 1.00
C ALA A 25 -27.06 5.83 2.50
N GLY A 26 -27.04 6.85 3.37
CA GLY A 26 -26.96 6.66 4.82
C GLY A 26 -25.62 6.09 5.30
N TYR A 27 -24.51 6.50 4.68
CA TYR A 27 -23.18 6.04 5.05
C TYR A 27 -22.81 6.41 6.49
N HIS A 28 -22.14 5.50 7.19
CA HIS A 28 -21.62 5.75 8.53
C HIS A 28 -20.37 6.64 8.46
N PRO A 29 -20.16 7.57 9.42
CA PRO A 29 -18.93 8.38 9.49
C PRO A 29 -17.66 7.54 9.61
N SER A 30 -16.51 8.16 9.35
CA SER A 30 -15.20 7.52 9.57
C SER A 30 -15.04 7.11 11.04
N VAL A 31 -14.51 5.91 11.27
CA VAL A 31 -14.20 5.41 12.62
C VAL A 31 -12.88 5.99 13.17
N TRP A 32 -12.08 6.63 12.32
CA TRP A 32 -10.74 7.11 12.66
C TRP A 32 -10.71 8.59 13.05
N GLY A 33 -11.70 9.37 12.62
CA GLY A 33 -11.77 10.82 12.84
C GLY A 33 -10.44 11.52 12.55
N ASP A 34 -9.99 12.34 13.49
CA ASP A 34 -8.77 13.15 13.34
C ASP A 34 -7.48 12.45 13.81
N HIS A 35 -7.54 11.15 14.16
CA HIS A 35 -6.42 10.43 14.81
C HIS A 35 -5.08 10.60 14.09
N PHE A 36 -5.09 10.43 12.77
CA PHE A 36 -3.86 10.44 11.96
C PHE A 36 -3.29 11.83 11.66
N LEU A 37 -4.06 12.92 11.86
CA LEU A 37 -3.58 14.29 11.64
C LEU A 37 -2.34 14.63 12.49
N THR A 38 -2.22 14.00 13.66
CA THR A 38 -1.08 14.18 14.58
C THR A 38 0.26 13.81 13.95
N TYR A 39 0.28 12.85 13.01
CA TYR A 39 1.52 12.38 12.37
C TYR A 39 1.99 13.29 11.24
N ALA A 40 1.14 14.21 10.79
CA ALA A 40 1.42 15.11 9.68
C ALA A 40 2.41 16.24 10.07
N SER A 41 2.61 16.50 11.36
CA SER A 41 3.40 17.63 11.89
C SER A 41 4.69 17.19 12.61
N GLY A 42 5.10 15.93 12.46
CA GLY A 42 6.25 15.36 13.16
C GLY A 42 7.59 15.91 12.68
N SER A 43 8.09 16.96 13.35
CA SER A 43 9.51 17.34 13.35
C SER A 43 10.36 16.16 13.81
N LEU A 44 11.42 15.87 13.06
CA LEU A 44 12.36 14.79 13.33
C LEU A 44 12.98 15.01 14.72
N THR A 45 12.79 14.08 15.65
CA THR A 45 13.37 14.18 16.99
C THR A 45 14.89 14.08 16.93
N ILE A 46 15.62 14.71 17.87
CA ILE A 46 17.10 14.72 17.94
C ILE A 46 17.70 13.30 17.92
N ASN A 47 16.94 12.28 18.34
CA ASN A 47 17.33 10.87 18.29
C ASN A 47 17.43 10.30 16.86
N GLU A 48 16.83 10.95 15.86
CA GLU A 48 16.71 10.40 14.51
C GLU A 48 17.98 10.55 13.68
N ARG A 49 18.75 11.63 13.85
CA ARG A 49 20.09 11.74 13.23
C ARG A 49 21.06 10.69 13.78
N ALA A 50 20.94 10.35 15.07
CA ALA A 50 21.73 9.30 15.67
C ALA A 50 21.29 7.90 15.17
N ASP A 51 19.98 7.68 15.01
CA ASP A 51 19.44 6.44 14.46
C ASP A 51 19.76 6.28 12.96
N GLU A 52 19.72 7.35 12.16
CA GLU A 52 20.12 7.34 10.74
C GLU A 52 21.60 7.01 10.56
N GLN A 53 22.49 7.67 11.31
CA GLN A 53 23.93 7.35 11.27
C GLN A 53 24.19 5.89 11.68
N ARG A 54 23.43 5.39 12.67
CA ARG A 54 23.53 4.00 13.09
C ARG A 54 23.00 3.04 12.02
N ILE A 55 21.88 3.36 11.38
CA ILE A 55 21.32 2.58 10.28
C ILE A 55 22.30 2.53 9.11
N GLU A 56 22.89 3.65 8.72
CA GLU A 56 23.84 3.70 7.61
C GLU A 56 25.12 2.92 7.91
N LYS A 57 25.61 2.99 9.16
CA LYS A 57 26.72 2.16 9.62
C LYS A 57 26.38 0.66 9.54
N LEU A 58 25.17 0.27 9.97
CA LEU A 58 24.71 -1.12 9.89
C LEU A 58 24.49 -1.57 8.44
N LYS A 59 23.99 -0.70 7.56
CA LYS A 59 23.86 -1.00 6.12
C LYS A 59 25.22 -1.27 5.49
N MET A 60 26.23 -0.43 5.76
CA MET A 60 27.59 -0.68 5.30
C MET A 60 28.16 -1.99 5.85
N GLU A 61 27.85 -2.32 7.10
CA GLU A 61 28.28 -3.58 7.70
C GLU A 61 27.65 -4.80 7.03
N VAL A 62 26.34 -4.79 6.80
CA VAL A 62 25.62 -5.85 6.08
C VAL A 62 26.10 -5.95 4.63
N LYS A 63 26.30 -4.83 3.95
CA LYS A 63 26.88 -4.79 2.60
C LYS A 63 28.26 -5.44 2.58
N ARG A 64 29.13 -5.12 3.54
CA ARG A 64 30.43 -5.79 3.69
C ARG A 64 30.28 -7.28 3.97
N MET A 65 29.32 -7.71 4.78
CA MET A 65 29.07 -9.14 5.02
C MET A 65 28.66 -9.89 3.75
N LEU A 66 27.96 -9.22 2.82
CA LEU A 66 27.62 -9.76 1.49
C LEU A 66 28.84 -9.77 0.55
N THR A 67 29.59 -8.66 0.48
CA THR A 67 30.68 -8.44 -0.49
C THR A 67 32.06 -8.91 -0.02
N ASP A 68 32.27 -9.25 1.25
CA ASP A 68 33.56 -9.79 1.70
C ASP A 68 33.84 -11.09 0.94
N HIS A 69 34.82 -10.98 0.04
CA HIS A 69 35.50 -12.10 -0.59
C HIS A 69 36.59 -12.54 0.38
N ALA A 70 36.32 -13.58 1.16
CA ALA A 70 37.42 -14.51 1.35
C ALA A 70 37.53 -15.26 0.02
N ASP A 71 38.56 -14.94 -0.76
CA ASP A 71 39.14 -15.75 -1.83
C ASP A 71 39.64 -17.12 -1.30
N ASP A 72 38.86 -17.74 -0.42
CA ASP A 72 39.12 -19.02 0.18
C ASP A 72 38.24 -20.00 -0.58
N PHE A 73 38.80 -20.52 -1.68
CA PHE A 73 38.16 -21.47 -2.58
C PHE A 73 37.62 -22.74 -1.89
N ASP A 74 37.88 -22.91 -0.59
CA ASP A 74 37.59 -24.07 0.23
C ASP A 74 36.50 -23.87 1.33
N LYS A 75 35.86 -22.69 1.46
CA LYS A 75 34.77 -22.50 2.45
C LYS A 75 33.36 -22.65 1.86
N PRO A 76 32.43 -23.36 2.54
CA PRO A 76 31.03 -23.46 2.13
C PRO A 76 30.32 -22.09 2.13
N TYR A 77 29.53 -21.82 1.09
CA TYR A 77 28.72 -20.60 0.97
C TYR A 77 27.46 -20.58 1.85
N ASP A 78 27.24 -21.62 2.68
CA ASP A 78 26.08 -21.77 3.58
C ASP A 78 25.79 -20.48 4.36
N ASN A 79 26.84 -19.84 4.86
CA ASN A 79 26.74 -18.61 5.63
C ASN A 79 26.24 -17.41 4.81
N LYS A 80 26.47 -17.37 3.48
CA LYS A 80 26.00 -16.28 2.61
C LYS A 80 24.53 -16.46 2.21
N LEU A 81 24.11 -17.68 1.90
CA LEU A 81 22.70 -17.96 1.61
C LEU A 81 21.82 -17.75 2.86
N ASP A 82 22.30 -18.14 4.03
CA ASP A 82 21.64 -17.87 5.32
C ASP A 82 21.53 -16.37 5.60
N LEU A 83 22.57 -15.60 5.29
CA LEU A 83 22.54 -14.15 5.44
C LEU A 83 21.53 -13.51 4.48
N ILE A 84 21.50 -13.92 3.21
CA ILE A 84 20.51 -13.44 2.23
C ILE A 84 19.08 -13.74 2.71
N ASP A 85 18.84 -14.95 3.21
CA ASP A 85 17.54 -15.34 3.76
C ASP A 85 17.14 -14.45 4.94
N GLN A 86 18.05 -14.21 5.89
CA GLN A 86 17.79 -13.32 7.02
C GLN A 86 17.50 -11.88 6.59
N ILE A 87 18.24 -11.35 5.61
CA ILE A 87 18.03 -10.00 5.07
C ILE A 87 16.65 -9.88 4.41
N GLN A 88 16.24 -10.87 3.60
CA GLN A 88 14.93 -10.89 2.96
C GLN A 88 13.80 -11.01 3.99
N ARG A 89 13.94 -11.91 4.97
CA ARG A 89 12.97 -12.11 6.07
C ARG A 89 12.79 -10.90 6.96
N LEU A 90 13.83 -10.10 7.15
CA LEU A 90 13.77 -8.85 7.89
C LEU A 90 13.09 -7.71 7.11
N GLY A 91 12.63 -7.96 5.87
CA GLY A 91 11.98 -6.96 5.01
C GLY A 91 12.94 -5.91 4.46
N ILE A 92 14.26 -6.15 4.52
CA ILE A 92 15.28 -5.18 4.07
C ILE A 92 16.02 -5.66 2.80
N GLY A 93 15.56 -6.73 2.16
CA GLY A 93 16.14 -7.27 0.92
C GLY A 93 16.27 -6.26 -0.20
N TYR A 94 15.28 -5.38 -0.37
CA TYR A 94 15.27 -4.35 -1.41
C TYR A 94 16.46 -3.37 -1.33
N GLN A 95 17.03 -3.17 -0.13
CA GLN A 95 18.20 -2.30 0.08
C GLN A 95 19.51 -2.89 -0.44
N PHE A 96 19.54 -4.20 -0.70
CA PHE A 96 20.73 -4.96 -1.11
C PHE A 96 20.47 -5.78 -2.37
N ALA A 97 19.48 -5.40 -3.19
CA ALA A 97 19.04 -6.20 -4.32
C ALA A 97 20.19 -6.52 -5.29
N GLY A 98 21.02 -5.52 -5.62
CA GLY A 98 22.19 -5.72 -6.48
C GLY A 98 23.23 -6.67 -5.87
N GLU A 99 23.56 -6.50 -4.59
CA GLU A 99 24.52 -7.36 -3.90
C GLU A 99 24.01 -8.79 -3.72
N ILE A 100 22.70 -8.95 -3.48
CA ILE A 100 22.04 -10.27 -3.40
C ILE A 100 22.10 -10.95 -4.77
N ASP A 101 21.75 -10.24 -5.85
CA ASP A 101 21.77 -10.77 -7.21
C ASP A 101 23.18 -11.20 -7.62
N GLU A 102 24.20 -10.37 -7.36
CA GLU A 102 25.61 -10.69 -7.63
C GLU A 102 26.09 -11.94 -6.88
N VAL A 103 25.71 -12.07 -5.59
CA VAL A 103 26.08 -13.25 -4.78
C VAL A 103 25.37 -14.51 -5.28
N LEU A 104 24.08 -14.42 -5.63
CA LEU A 104 23.31 -15.55 -6.15
C LEU A 104 23.80 -15.97 -7.55
N GLU A 105 24.17 -15.03 -8.41
CA GLU A 105 24.75 -15.30 -9.73
C GLU A 105 26.13 -15.98 -9.60
N HIS A 106 27.00 -15.50 -8.71
CA HIS A 106 28.31 -16.11 -8.46
C HIS A 106 28.17 -17.56 -7.96
N ILE A 107 27.23 -17.81 -7.04
CA ILE A 107 26.90 -19.15 -6.55
C ILE A 107 26.35 -20.01 -7.70
N HIS A 108 25.53 -19.47 -8.60
CA HIS A 108 25.03 -20.20 -9.76
C HIS A 108 26.14 -20.63 -10.73
N ILE A 109 27.01 -19.70 -11.14
CA ILE A 109 28.11 -19.94 -12.09
C ILE A 109 29.16 -20.91 -11.53
N ARG A 110 29.42 -20.90 -10.22
CA ARG A 110 30.41 -21.82 -9.63
C ARG A 110 29.94 -23.28 -9.73
N HIS A 111 28.68 -23.55 -9.41
CA HIS A 111 28.16 -24.91 -9.49
C HIS A 111 28.07 -25.43 -10.92
N SER A 112 27.82 -24.57 -11.91
CA SER A 112 27.85 -25.01 -13.31
C SER A 112 29.27 -25.34 -13.80
N LYS A 113 30.32 -24.85 -13.15
CA LYS A 113 31.73 -25.16 -13.45
C LYS A 113 32.27 -26.38 -12.68
N CYS A 114 31.64 -26.79 -11.58
CA CYS A 114 32.06 -27.92 -10.73
C CYS A 114 31.52 -29.29 -11.19
N ASP A 115 30.95 -29.39 -12.39
CA ASP A 115 30.35 -30.62 -12.95
C ASP A 115 31.36 -31.76 -13.24
N ASN A 116 32.64 -31.58 -12.91
CA ASN A 116 33.64 -32.66 -12.93
C ASN A 116 33.69 -33.39 -11.58
N GLY A 117 32.65 -34.17 -11.30
CA GLY A 117 32.72 -35.40 -10.48
C GLY A 117 32.93 -35.29 -8.97
N ASP A 118 33.52 -34.22 -8.43
CA ASP A 118 33.70 -34.03 -7.00
C ASP A 118 32.65 -33.05 -6.46
N ASN A 119 31.43 -33.58 -6.32
CA ASN A 119 30.37 -32.94 -5.53
C ASN A 119 30.80 -32.93 -4.06
N ALA A 120 31.50 -31.88 -3.65
CA ALA A 120 31.53 -31.47 -2.25
C ALA A 120 30.11 -31.07 -1.84
N TYR A 121 29.42 -32.03 -1.23
CA TYR A 121 28.18 -31.93 -0.44
C TYR A 121 27.70 -30.50 -0.14
N ASP A 122 26.75 -29.98 -0.92
CA ASP A 122 25.73 -29.11 -0.33
C ASP A 122 24.84 -30.01 0.53
N ASP A 123 24.70 -29.73 1.82
CA ASP A 123 23.70 -30.42 2.63
C ASP A 123 22.28 -30.12 2.09
N LEU A 124 21.29 -30.95 2.45
CA LEU A 124 19.91 -30.80 1.98
C LEU A 124 19.36 -29.39 2.26
N ARG A 125 19.81 -28.73 3.32
CA ARG A 125 19.37 -27.39 3.74
C ARG A 125 19.94 -26.34 2.79
N THR A 126 21.21 -26.40 2.43
CA THR A 126 21.86 -25.48 1.47
C THR A 126 21.27 -25.63 0.08
N ALA A 127 21.10 -26.86 -0.40
CA ALA A 127 20.46 -27.12 -1.69
C ALA A 127 19.00 -26.64 -1.73
N ALA A 128 18.24 -26.86 -0.65
CA ALA A 128 16.86 -26.40 -0.53
C ALA A 128 16.73 -24.88 -0.40
N LEU A 129 17.64 -24.24 0.34
CA LEU A 129 17.66 -22.79 0.53
C LEU A 129 17.95 -22.08 -0.79
N ARG A 130 18.94 -22.57 -1.52
CA ARG A 130 19.30 -22.10 -2.86
C ARG A 130 18.15 -22.30 -3.86
N PHE A 131 17.53 -23.48 -3.85
CA PHE A 131 16.38 -23.76 -4.69
C PHE A 131 15.15 -22.92 -4.34
N ARG A 132 14.89 -22.64 -3.06
CA ARG A 132 13.80 -21.74 -2.62
C ARG A 132 14.02 -20.33 -3.14
N LEU A 133 15.22 -19.79 -3.00
CA LEU A 133 15.58 -18.45 -3.50
C LEU A 133 15.47 -18.39 -5.04
N LEU A 134 15.86 -19.45 -5.73
CA LEU A 134 15.76 -19.54 -7.20
C LEU A 134 14.35 -19.88 -7.73
N ARG A 135 13.49 -20.52 -6.92
CA ARG A 135 12.20 -21.10 -7.34
C ARG A 135 11.00 -20.57 -6.54
N GLN A 136 11.13 -19.45 -5.83
CA GLN A 136 9.99 -18.59 -5.48
C GLN A 136 9.13 -18.22 -6.71
N GLN A 137 9.62 -18.46 -7.93
CA GLN A 137 8.83 -18.41 -9.17
C GLN A 137 8.07 -19.71 -9.56
N ALA A 138 8.23 -20.89 -8.89
CA ALA A 138 7.60 -22.17 -9.35
C ALA A 138 7.44 -23.37 -8.34
N ILE A 139 7.54 -23.23 -7.01
CA ILE A 139 7.59 -24.38 -6.04
C ILE A 139 6.24 -24.95 -5.56
N PHE A 140 5.23 -24.11 -5.28
CA PHE A 140 4.18 -24.48 -4.32
C PHE A 140 3.15 -25.51 -4.80
N ASN A 141 3.08 -25.80 -6.10
CA ASN A 141 2.12 -26.76 -6.69
C ASN A 141 2.22 -28.19 -6.14
N LYS A 142 3.39 -28.62 -5.65
CA LYS A 142 3.58 -29.98 -5.12
C LYS A 142 2.87 -30.26 -3.79
N PHE A 143 2.45 -29.21 -3.08
CA PHE A 143 1.80 -29.28 -1.78
C PHE A 143 0.26 -29.22 -1.87
N LYS A 144 -0.27 -29.21 -3.10
CA LYS A 144 -1.71 -29.18 -3.35
C LYS A 144 -2.27 -30.59 -3.59
N ASP A 145 -3.56 -30.75 -3.34
CA ASP A 145 -4.32 -31.96 -3.68
C ASP A 145 -4.77 -31.94 -5.16
N SER A 146 -5.53 -32.96 -5.58
CA SER A 146 -6.06 -33.06 -6.94
C SER A 146 -7.13 -32.02 -7.27
N GLU A 147 -7.68 -31.33 -6.26
CA GLU A 147 -8.65 -30.23 -6.42
C GLU A 147 -7.95 -28.86 -6.50
N GLY A 148 -6.62 -28.83 -6.33
CA GLY A 148 -5.83 -27.61 -6.39
C GLY A 148 -5.91 -26.78 -5.12
N LYS A 149 -6.14 -27.38 -3.94
CA LYS A 149 -6.04 -26.73 -2.61
C LYS A 149 -4.86 -27.27 -1.81
N PHE A 150 -4.34 -26.51 -0.85
CA PHE A 150 -3.32 -27.03 0.07
C PHE A 150 -3.86 -28.22 0.87
N ARG A 151 -3.04 -29.28 0.98
CA ARG A 151 -3.44 -30.51 1.67
C ARG A 151 -3.60 -30.24 3.18
N GLU A 152 -4.74 -30.62 3.74
CA GLU A 152 -5.02 -30.55 5.19
C GLU A 152 -4.01 -31.35 6.05
N SER A 153 -3.28 -32.30 5.46
CA SER A 153 -2.18 -32.99 6.15
C SER A 153 -1.01 -32.07 6.54
N LEU A 154 -0.93 -30.86 5.97
CA LEU A 154 0.13 -29.88 6.27
C LEU A 154 -0.09 -29.18 7.62
N VAL A 155 -1.27 -29.33 8.22
CA VAL A 155 -1.66 -28.64 9.46
C VAL A 155 -0.86 -29.11 10.68
N GLU A 156 -0.39 -30.36 10.64
CA GLU A 156 0.43 -30.94 11.70
C GLU A 156 1.82 -30.28 11.80
N ASP A 157 2.33 -29.69 10.71
CA ASP A 157 3.59 -28.97 10.67
C ASP A 157 3.38 -27.46 10.88
N VAL A 158 3.17 -27.07 12.14
CA VAL A 158 2.93 -25.66 12.51
C VAL A 158 4.09 -24.74 12.09
N ARG A 159 5.32 -25.27 12.04
CA ARG A 159 6.51 -24.50 11.62
C ARG A 159 6.55 -24.34 10.10
N GLY A 160 6.16 -25.38 9.36
CA GLY A 160 5.92 -25.32 7.92
C GLY A 160 4.78 -24.37 7.56
N LEU A 161 3.68 -24.38 8.32
CA LEU A 161 2.57 -23.43 8.18
C LEU A 161 3.00 -21.99 8.42
N LEU A 162 3.78 -21.72 9.47
CA LEU A 162 4.34 -20.39 9.73
C LEU A 162 5.25 -19.92 8.60
N SER A 163 6.09 -20.82 8.08
CA SER A 163 6.98 -20.52 6.95
C SER A 163 6.20 -20.26 5.66
N LEU A 164 5.10 -20.98 5.43
CA LEU A 164 4.21 -20.78 4.28
C LEU A 164 3.38 -19.49 4.44
N TYR A 165 2.98 -19.15 5.66
CA TYR A 165 2.31 -17.89 6.00
C TYR A 165 3.22 -16.70 5.66
N GLU A 166 4.47 -16.72 6.11
CA GLU A 166 5.45 -15.68 5.80
C GLU A 166 5.73 -15.59 4.30
N ALA A 167 5.86 -16.73 3.61
CA ALA A 167 6.07 -16.76 2.16
C ALA A 167 4.85 -16.22 1.37
N SER A 168 3.63 -16.43 1.87
CA SER A 168 2.39 -15.98 1.22
C SER A 168 2.17 -14.47 1.24
N HIS A 169 2.85 -13.76 2.13
CA HIS A 169 2.86 -12.28 2.18
C HIS A 169 3.79 -11.64 1.15
N LEU A 170 4.63 -12.43 0.47
CA LEU A 170 5.49 -11.95 -0.62
C LEU A 170 4.79 -11.98 -1.98
N ARG A 171 3.47 -12.23 -2.01
CA ARG A 171 2.71 -12.35 -3.25
C ARG A 171 2.62 -11.02 -3.99
N VAL A 172 2.60 -11.08 -5.31
CA VAL A 172 2.21 -9.96 -6.19
C VAL A 172 0.83 -10.22 -6.81
N HIS A 173 0.22 -9.18 -7.40
CA HIS A 173 -1.08 -9.31 -8.06
C HIS A 173 -1.06 -10.40 -9.15
N GLY A 174 -2.01 -11.34 -9.09
CA GLY A 174 -2.14 -12.47 -10.03
C GLY A 174 -1.53 -13.79 -9.56
N GLU A 175 -0.98 -13.86 -8.34
CA GLU A 175 -0.43 -15.10 -7.77
C GLU A 175 -1.44 -15.87 -6.91
N ASP A 176 -2.43 -16.47 -7.56
CA ASP A 176 -3.55 -17.21 -6.94
C ASP A 176 -3.09 -18.29 -5.95
N ILE A 177 -1.89 -18.87 -6.18
CA ILE A 177 -1.32 -19.91 -5.32
C ILE A 177 -0.90 -19.35 -3.96
N LEU A 178 -0.34 -18.14 -3.91
CA LEU A 178 0.10 -17.52 -2.66
C LEU A 178 -1.05 -16.82 -1.93
N GLU A 179 -2.07 -16.37 -2.65
CA GLU A 179 -3.31 -15.91 -2.03
C GLU A 179 -4.04 -17.05 -1.30
N GLU A 180 -4.13 -18.23 -1.93
CA GLU A 180 -4.68 -19.41 -1.28
C GLU A 180 -3.79 -19.94 -0.14
N ALA A 181 -2.46 -19.84 -0.28
CA ALA A 181 -1.51 -20.16 0.80
C ALA A 181 -1.69 -19.27 2.03
N LEU A 182 -1.94 -17.96 1.83
CA LEU A 182 -2.20 -17.05 2.93
C LEU A 182 -3.49 -17.44 3.66
N SER A 183 -4.56 -17.69 2.90
CA SER A 183 -5.86 -18.09 3.46
C SER A 183 -5.76 -19.38 4.27
N PHE A 184 -5.10 -20.41 3.71
CA PHE A 184 -4.89 -21.70 4.35
C PHE A 184 -4.11 -21.57 5.66
N THR A 185 -3.00 -20.83 5.64
CA THR A 185 -2.11 -20.72 6.80
C THR A 185 -2.65 -19.82 7.89
N VAL A 186 -3.30 -18.69 7.57
CA VAL A 186 -3.94 -17.81 8.57
C VAL A 186 -5.00 -18.56 9.36
N ARG A 187 -5.82 -19.38 8.69
CA ARG A 187 -6.87 -20.17 9.33
C ARG A 187 -6.28 -21.13 10.36
N HIS A 188 -5.35 -21.96 9.94
CA HIS A 188 -4.80 -23.01 10.78
C HIS A 188 -3.84 -22.51 11.86
N LEU A 189 -3.09 -21.42 11.61
CA LEU A 189 -2.27 -20.80 12.66
C LEU A 189 -3.14 -20.14 13.74
N LYS A 190 -4.31 -19.59 13.38
CA LYS A 190 -5.28 -19.06 14.38
C LYS A 190 -5.93 -20.17 15.19
N GLU A 191 -6.35 -21.26 14.54
CA GLU A 191 -6.88 -22.45 15.21
C GLU A 191 -5.84 -23.05 16.18
N ALA A 192 -4.58 -23.16 15.74
CA ALA A 192 -3.49 -23.67 16.57
C ALA A 192 -3.19 -22.80 17.81
N VAL A 193 -3.42 -21.48 17.72
CA VAL A 193 -3.27 -20.53 18.84
C VAL A 193 -4.48 -20.55 19.78
N GLN A 194 -5.68 -20.91 19.28
CA GLN A 194 -6.92 -20.96 20.07
C GLN A 194 -7.13 -22.30 20.80
N GLU A 195 -6.67 -23.42 20.24
CA GLU A 195 -6.92 -24.76 20.80
C GLU A 195 -5.90 -25.23 21.86
N ASN A 196 -4.78 -24.52 22.07
CA ASN A 196 -3.67 -24.99 22.91
C ASN A 196 -3.42 -24.09 24.12
N ASP A 197 -4.22 -24.26 25.18
CA ASP A 197 -4.03 -23.49 26.41
C ASP A 197 -2.99 -24.10 27.38
N ASP A 198 -2.36 -25.27 27.13
CA ASP A 198 -1.25 -25.70 28.02
C ASP A 198 -0.21 -26.72 27.51
N LEU A 199 -0.42 -27.56 26.48
CA LEU A 199 0.58 -28.61 26.18
C LEU A 199 0.58 -29.05 24.70
N LYS A 200 1.42 -28.42 23.85
CA LYS A 200 2.09 -29.06 22.66
C LYS A 200 2.98 -28.15 21.80
N LEU A 201 2.84 -26.82 21.84
CA LEU A 201 3.78 -25.93 21.16
C LEU A 201 4.91 -25.46 22.07
N ASN A 202 6.13 -25.37 21.54
CA ASN A 202 7.24 -24.71 22.22
C ASN A 202 6.83 -23.25 22.51
N PRO A 203 6.95 -22.75 23.75
CA PRO A 203 6.57 -21.38 24.11
C PRO A 203 7.25 -20.32 23.22
N ASN A 204 8.46 -20.60 22.72
CA ASN A 204 9.15 -19.73 21.77
C ASN A 204 8.46 -19.73 20.39
N LEU A 205 8.02 -20.89 19.90
CA LEU A 205 7.30 -21.00 18.63
C LEU A 205 5.91 -20.37 18.73
N LEU A 206 5.21 -20.48 19.87
CA LEU A 206 3.95 -19.78 20.10
C LEU A 206 4.14 -18.26 20.12
N ALA A 207 5.21 -17.78 20.78
CA ALA A 207 5.57 -16.37 20.76
C ALA A 207 5.90 -15.92 19.34
N GLU A 208 6.67 -16.71 18.56
CA GLU A 208 6.98 -16.45 17.15
C GLU A 208 5.72 -16.42 16.27
N VAL A 209 4.78 -17.35 16.43
CA VAL A 209 3.51 -17.35 15.67
C VAL A 209 2.68 -16.12 16.04
N LYS A 210 2.50 -15.81 17.33
CA LYS A 210 1.80 -14.60 17.79
C LYS A 210 2.48 -13.35 17.25
N HIS A 211 3.81 -13.34 17.25
CA HIS A 211 4.61 -12.23 16.80
C HIS A 211 4.60 -12.06 15.28
N ALA A 212 4.71 -13.12 14.49
CA ALA A 212 4.63 -13.06 13.03
C ALA A 212 3.23 -12.61 12.57
N LEU A 213 2.19 -12.94 13.34
CA LEU A 213 0.86 -12.35 13.18
C LEU A 213 0.81 -10.85 13.56
N GLU A 214 1.77 -10.33 14.33
CA GLU A 214 1.83 -8.96 14.88
C GLU A 214 2.94 -8.03 14.30
N GLN A 215 4.06 -8.53 13.74
CA GLN A 215 5.37 -7.81 13.71
C GLN A 215 5.90 -7.34 12.34
N CYS A 216 5.28 -7.63 11.20
CA CYS A 216 5.69 -7.10 9.87
C CYS A 216 5.55 -5.55 9.70
N LEU A 217 5.55 -4.78 10.79
CA LEU A 217 4.79 -3.54 10.91
C LEU A 217 5.55 -2.35 11.54
N ARG A 218 6.88 -2.30 11.74
CA ARG A 218 7.49 -1.25 12.62
C ARG A 218 8.34 -0.12 12.01
N LYS A 219 9.17 -0.35 10.98
CA LYS A 219 9.98 0.75 10.36
C LYS A 219 9.24 1.45 9.22
N GLU A 220 8.65 0.67 8.34
CA GLU A 220 7.75 1.12 7.27
C GLU A 220 6.55 1.87 7.84
N LEU A 221 6.03 1.42 8.97
CA LEU A 221 4.92 2.07 9.66
C LEU A 221 5.20 3.52 10.06
N LYS A 222 6.46 3.95 10.28
CA LYS A 222 6.74 5.37 10.55
C LYS A 222 6.50 6.24 9.31
N LEU A 223 7.02 5.80 8.17
CA LEU A 223 6.78 6.46 6.89
C LEU A 223 5.29 6.43 6.56
N HIS A 224 4.64 5.28 6.70
CA HIS A 224 3.20 5.15 6.41
C HIS A 224 2.32 5.97 7.32
N ARG A 225 2.68 6.10 8.61
CA ARG A 225 1.99 7.02 9.53
C ARG A 225 2.14 8.47 9.11
N ARG A 226 3.33 8.88 8.65
CA ARG A 226 3.55 10.24 8.12
C ARG A 226 2.73 10.46 6.84
N GLU A 227 2.84 9.56 5.87
CA GLU A 227 2.06 9.58 4.61
C GLU A 227 0.57 9.68 4.91
N LEU A 228 0.04 8.81 5.77
CA LEU A 228 -1.37 8.81 6.17
C LEU A 228 -1.76 10.10 6.89
N GLY A 229 -0.88 10.68 7.72
CA GLY A 229 -1.11 11.98 8.33
C GLY A 229 -1.21 13.11 7.30
N GLU A 230 -0.30 13.16 6.33
CA GLU A 230 -0.31 14.14 5.24
C GLU A 230 -1.54 14.00 4.35
N ILE A 231 -1.93 12.77 4.02
CA ILE A 231 -3.15 12.46 3.26
C ILE A 231 -4.40 12.87 4.04
N THR A 232 -4.46 12.57 5.34
CA THR A 232 -5.61 12.95 6.18
C THR A 232 -5.73 14.46 6.26
N ARG A 233 -4.60 15.18 6.36
CA ARG A 233 -4.58 16.65 6.31
C ARG A 233 -5.10 17.17 4.97
N TRP A 234 -4.56 16.66 3.85
CA TRP A 234 -5.03 17.02 2.51
C TRP A 234 -6.53 16.77 2.35
N TRP A 235 -7.03 15.63 2.81
CA TRP A 235 -8.45 15.28 2.76
C TRP A 235 -9.33 16.29 3.50
N LYS A 236 -8.88 16.70 4.70
CA LYS A 236 -9.58 17.68 5.53
C LYS A 236 -9.50 19.09 4.97
N ASP A 237 -8.33 19.52 4.48
CA ASP A 237 -8.11 20.89 4.01
C ASP A 237 -8.72 21.13 2.62
N CYS A 238 -8.65 20.16 1.71
CA CYS A 238 -9.10 20.32 0.32
C CYS A 238 -10.59 20.03 0.15
N LEU A 239 -11.13 19.02 0.84
CA LEU A 239 -12.49 18.55 0.61
C LEU A 239 -13.40 18.74 1.83
N ASP A 240 -12.91 18.49 3.05
CA ASP A 240 -13.71 18.48 4.29
C ASP A 240 -15.04 17.74 4.07
N VAL A 241 -14.93 16.46 3.66
CA VAL A 241 -16.04 15.67 3.10
C VAL A 241 -17.24 15.62 4.05
N GLU A 242 -17.01 15.46 5.35
CA GLU A 242 -18.08 15.45 6.36
C GLU A 242 -18.97 16.70 6.26
N LYS A 243 -18.38 17.86 6.01
CA LYS A 243 -19.08 19.16 5.99
C LYS A 243 -19.59 19.52 4.60
N ASN A 244 -18.75 19.35 3.57
CA ASN A 244 -19.01 19.87 2.23
C ASN A 244 -19.67 18.83 1.31
N LEU A 245 -19.43 17.55 1.56
CA LEU A 245 -19.91 16.43 0.74
C LEU A 245 -20.50 15.31 1.63
N PRO A 246 -21.48 15.61 2.51
CA PRO A 246 -21.99 14.68 3.52
C PRO A 246 -22.71 13.45 2.95
N PHE A 247 -22.96 13.43 1.63
CA PHE A 247 -23.54 12.29 0.94
C PHE A 247 -22.51 11.24 0.53
N ALA A 248 -21.22 11.59 0.49
CA ALA A 248 -20.13 10.72 0.04
C ALA A 248 -19.50 9.96 1.22
N ARG A 249 -18.85 8.84 0.92
CA ARG A 249 -18.12 8.02 1.88
C ARG A 249 -16.86 8.75 2.38
N ASP A 250 -16.76 8.92 3.69
CA ASP A 250 -15.53 9.41 4.33
C ASP A 250 -14.62 8.23 4.72
N ARG A 251 -13.73 7.83 3.79
CA ARG A 251 -12.94 6.58 3.87
C ARG A 251 -11.47 6.73 3.48
N ILE A 252 -10.89 7.90 3.75
CA ILE A 252 -9.51 8.19 3.32
C ILE A 252 -8.48 7.21 3.91
N THR A 253 -8.69 6.75 5.14
CA THR A 253 -7.81 5.78 5.79
C THR A 253 -7.88 4.40 5.12
N GLU A 254 -9.09 3.96 4.77
CA GLU A 254 -9.31 2.70 4.05
C GLU A 254 -8.75 2.76 2.62
N CYS A 255 -8.90 3.89 1.93
CA CYS A 255 -8.26 4.13 0.64
C CYS A 255 -6.75 4.01 0.73
N TYR A 256 -6.12 4.64 1.74
CA TYR A 256 -4.67 4.51 1.95
C TYR A 256 -4.26 3.07 2.26
N PHE A 257 -5.03 2.36 3.09
CA PHE A 257 -4.77 0.95 3.40
C PHE A 257 -4.80 0.07 2.14
N TRP A 258 -5.75 0.30 1.23
CA TRP A 258 -5.78 -0.40 -0.06
C TRP A 258 -4.51 -0.14 -0.87
N ILE A 259 -4.07 1.11 -0.95
CA ILE A 259 -2.88 1.47 -1.73
C ILE A 259 -1.59 0.95 -1.10
N LEU A 260 -1.52 0.88 0.22
CA LEU A 260 -0.42 0.24 0.93
C LEU A 260 -0.27 -1.24 0.54
N GLY A 261 -1.38 -1.93 0.28
CA GLY A 261 -1.37 -3.31 -0.23
C GLY A 261 -0.87 -3.46 -1.67
N VAL A 262 -0.88 -2.39 -2.48
CA VAL A 262 -0.38 -2.42 -3.87
C VAL A 262 1.15 -2.33 -3.89
N TYR A 263 1.75 -1.48 -3.07
CA TYR A 263 3.20 -1.36 -2.89
C TYR A 263 3.53 -0.71 -1.54
N PHE A 264 4.24 -1.41 -0.66
CA PHE A 264 4.54 -0.98 0.70
C PHE A 264 5.95 -0.40 0.86
N GLU A 265 6.83 -0.60 -0.12
CA GLU A 265 8.24 -0.25 -0.04
C GLU A 265 8.45 1.28 0.00
N PRO A 266 9.43 1.80 0.76
CA PRO A 266 9.62 3.25 0.91
C PRO A 266 9.82 4.03 -0.40
N ASP A 267 10.42 3.41 -1.42
CA ASP A 267 10.70 4.05 -2.70
C ASP A 267 9.43 4.41 -3.48
N PHE A 268 8.30 3.75 -3.17
CA PHE A 268 6.99 4.02 -3.75
C PHE A 268 6.16 5.02 -2.93
N SER A 269 6.76 5.74 -1.99
CA SER A 269 6.07 6.75 -1.17
C SER A 269 5.26 7.74 -2.02
N LEU A 270 5.90 8.34 -3.02
CA LEU A 270 5.23 9.28 -3.91
C LEU A 270 4.05 8.62 -4.68
N ALA A 271 4.25 7.40 -5.16
CA ALA A 271 3.21 6.66 -5.86
C ALA A 271 2.02 6.38 -4.94
N ARG A 272 2.26 6.00 -3.67
CA ARG A 272 1.19 5.74 -2.69
C ARG A 272 0.40 7.00 -2.40
N MET A 273 1.10 8.12 -2.19
CA MET A 273 0.50 9.43 -1.96
C MET A 273 -0.42 9.83 -3.12
N MET A 274 0.07 9.74 -4.37
CA MET A 274 -0.69 10.11 -5.56
C MET A 274 -1.87 9.17 -5.79
N LEU A 275 -1.65 7.85 -5.74
CA LEU A 275 -2.70 6.86 -6.00
C LEU A 275 -3.79 6.88 -4.92
N THR A 276 -3.45 7.16 -3.65
CA THR A 276 -4.46 7.30 -2.59
C THR A 276 -5.36 8.51 -2.85
N LYS A 277 -4.77 9.66 -3.18
CA LYS A 277 -5.53 10.88 -3.53
C LYS A 277 -6.44 10.64 -4.74
N ALA A 278 -5.93 9.99 -5.79
CA ALA A 278 -6.72 9.64 -6.97
C ALA A 278 -7.88 8.69 -6.61
N THR A 279 -7.61 7.62 -5.85
CA THR A 279 -8.62 6.64 -5.40
C THR A 279 -9.71 7.30 -4.57
N ALA A 280 -9.34 8.22 -3.67
CA ALA A 280 -10.30 8.94 -2.83
C ALA A 280 -11.22 9.87 -3.66
N LEU A 281 -10.66 10.57 -4.66
CA LEU A 281 -11.45 11.38 -5.59
C LEU A 281 -12.39 10.53 -6.45
N THR A 282 -11.92 9.38 -6.95
CA THR A 282 -12.76 8.42 -7.68
C THR A 282 -13.91 7.90 -6.80
N SER A 283 -13.66 7.63 -5.52
CA SER A 283 -14.74 7.21 -4.60
C SER A 283 -15.80 8.30 -4.39
N ILE A 284 -15.42 9.58 -4.36
CA ILE A 284 -16.41 10.68 -4.30
C ILE A 284 -17.16 10.78 -5.63
N LEU A 285 -16.46 10.68 -6.75
CA LEU A 285 -17.06 10.72 -8.09
C LEU A 285 -18.13 9.64 -8.23
N ASP A 286 -17.82 8.42 -7.80
CA ASP A 286 -18.76 7.29 -7.74
C ASP A 286 -20.03 7.64 -6.94
N ASP A 287 -19.89 8.18 -5.73
CA ASP A 287 -21.04 8.60 -4.92
C ASP A 287 -21.84 9.78 -5.54
N ILE A 288 -21.17 10.68 -6.27
CA ILE A 288 -21.84 11.74 -7.03
C ILE A 288 -22.74 11.14 -8.11
N TYR A 289 -22.25 10.20 -8.91
CA TYR A 289 -23.01 9.61 -10.02
C TYR A 289 -24.09 8.64 -9.55
N ASP A 290 -23.78 7.78 -8.56
CA ASP A 290 -24.68 6.70 -8.16
C ASP A 290 -25.77 7.15 -7.18
N VAL A 291 -25.45 8.08 -6.29
CA VAL A 291 -26.32 8.46 -5.16
C VAL A 291 -26.93 9.83 -5.36
N TYR A 292 -26.10 10.86 -5.50
CA TYR A 292 -26.52 12.24 -5.18
C TYR A 292 -26.91 13.10 -6.39
N GLY A 293 -26.14 13.03 -7.48
CA GLY A 293 -26.26 13.91 -8.63
C GLY A 293 -27.52 13.68 -9.43
N THR A 294 -28.10 14.78 -9.95
CA THR A 294 -29.19 14.66 -10.94
C THR A 294 -28.64 14.50 -12.35
N PRO A 295 -29.37 13.88 -13.29
CA PRO A 295 -28.86 13.68 -14.66
C PRO A 295 -28.33 14.94 -15.35
N LYS A 296 -28.95 16.11 -15.10
CA LYS A 296 -28.48 17.39 -15.64
C LYS A 296 -27.18 17.86 -15.01
N GLU A 297 -27.05 17.74 -13.68
CA GLU A 297 -25.81 18.09 -12.96
C GLU A 297 -24.66 17.16 -13.38
N LEU A 298 -24.94 15.86 -13.56
CA LEU A 298 -23.96 14.88 -14.01
C LEU A 298 -23.47 15.18 -15.43
N GLN A 299 -24.35 15.53 -16.37
CA GLN A 299 -23.95 15.95 -17.73
C GLN A 299 -23.02 17.17 -17.73
N LEU A 300 -23.28 18.15 -16.86
CA LEU A 300 -22.40 19.31 -16.70
C LEU A 300 -21.04 18.89 -16.14
N LEU A 301 -21.02 18.02 -15.12
CA LEU A 301 -19.80 17.51 -14.54
C LEU A 301 -18.98 16.70 -15.54
N THR A 302 -19.59 15.78 -16.29
CA THR A 302 -18.92 14.99 -17.35
C THR A 302 -18.30 15.93 -18.37
N SER A 303 -19.09 16.90 -18.86
CA SER A 303 -18.60 17.88 -19.83
C SER A 303 -17.48 18.77 -19.28
N ALA A 304 -17.44 19.01 -17.98
CA ALA A 304 -16.37 19.77 -17.34
C ALA A 304 -15.08 18.92 -17.26
N ILE A 305 -15.19 17.65 -16.85
CA ILE A 305 -14.08 16.69 -16.78
C ILE A 305 -13.48 16.48 -18.18
N ASP A 306 -14.30 16.28 -19.21
CA ASP A 306 -13.84 16.14 -20.60
C ASP A 306 -13.06 17.36 -21.09
N ARG A 307 -13.50 18.56 -20.69
CA ARG A 307 -12.84 19.83 -21.05
C ARG A 307 -11.58 20.09 -20.23
N TRP A 308 -11.50 19.54 -19.02
CA TRP A 308 -10.41 19.74 -18.04
C TRP A 308 -10.05 21.23 -17.85
N ASP A 309 -11.06 22.10 -17.82
CA ASP A 309 -10.90 23.55 -17.77
C ASP A 309 -11.34 24.12 -16.41
N VAL A 310 -10.55 25.03 -15.86
CA VAL A 310 -10.85 25.80 -14.64
C VAL A 310 -12.08 26.69 -14.85
N GLY A 311 -12.28 27.21 -16.07
CA GLY A 311 -13.44 28.04 -16.41
C GLY A 311 -14.79 27.32 -16.26
N ALA A 312 -14.80 25.98 -16.33
CA ALA A 312 -16.01 25.19 -16.16
C ALA A 312 -16.49 25.11 -14.69
N ILE A 313 -15.68 25.53 -13.71
CA ILE A 313 -16.09 25.53 -12.28
C ILE A 313 -17.35 26.35 -12.09
N ASP A 314 -17.42 27.57 -12.64
CA ASP A 314 -18.54 28.48 -12.42
C ASP A 314 -19.86 27.99 -13.06
N GLU A 315 -19.79 27.02 -13.98
CA GLU A 315 -20.95 26.38 -14.62
C GLU A 315 -21.61 25.31 -13.71
N LEU A 316 -20.90 24.85 -12.67
CA LEU A 316 -21.33 23.73 -11.83
C LEU A 316 -22.12 24.20 -10.59
N PRO A 317 -23.05 23.37 -10.07
CA PRO A 317 -23.64 23.57 -8.74
C PRO A 317 -22.58 23.61 -7.64
N GLN A 318 -22.83 24.37 -6.58
CA GLN A 318 -21.87 24.65 -5.50
C GLN A 318 -21.12 23.42 -4.96
N TYR A 319 -21.79 22.29 -4.71
CA TYR A 319 -21.12 21.08 -4.20
C TYR A 319 -20.19 20.42 -5.25
N LEU A 320 -20.55 20.50 -6.53
CA LEU A 320 -19.71 20.00 -7.64
C LEU A 320 -18.53 20.92 -7.91
N GLN A 321 -18.66 22.23 -7.64
CA GLN A 321 -17.52 23.15 -7.69
C GLN A 321 -16.43 22.74 -6.71
N ILE A 322 -16.81 22.36 -5.48
CA ILE A 322 -15.87 21.90 -4.44
C ILE A 322 -15.12 20.67 -4.93
N PHE A 323 -15.85 19.65 -5.40
CA PHE A 323 -15.24 18.42 -5.92
C PHE A 323 -14.37 18.67 -7.15
N TYR A 324 -14.88 19.37 -8.17
CA TYR A 324 -14.19 19.57 -9.43
C TYR A 324 -12.93 20.44 -9.26
N LYS A 325 -12.99 21.46 -8.39
CA LYS A 325 -11.79 22.22 -8.00
C LYS A 325 -10.75 21.33 -7.33
N ALA A 326 -11.15 20.49 -6.36
CA ALA A 326 -10.23 19.58 -5.68
C ALA A 326 -9.60 18.57 -6.66
N LEU A 327 -10.36 18.09 -7.65
CA LEU A 327 -9.86 17.24 -8.73
C LEU A 327 -8.78 17.96 -9.55
N LEU A 328 -9.06 19.17 -10.04
CA LEU A 328 -8.11 19.96 -10.83
C LEU A 328 -6.85 20.31 -10.04
N ASP A 329 -7.00 20.79 -8.80
CA ASP A 329 -5.88 21.17 -7.94
C ASP A 329 -4.97 19.95 -7.65
N THR A 330 -5.56 18.79 -7.35
CA THR A 330 -4.82 17.55 -7.07
C THR A 330 -4.06 17.04 -8.28
N TYR A 331 -4.69 17.02 -9.46
CA TYR A 331 -4.02 16.59 -10.67
C TYR A 331 -3.00 17.63 -11.16
N GLY A 332 -3.21 18.92 -10.91
CA GLY A 332 -2.20 19.96 -11.13
C GLY A 332 -0.95 19.76 -10.26
N GLU A 333 -1.12 19.34 -9.00
CA GLU A 333 -0.02 18.92 -8.13
C GLU A 333 0.75 17.73 -8.74
N PHE A 334 0.03 16.72 -9.24
CA PHE A 334 0.64 15.55 -9.88
C PHE A 334 1.45 15.94 -11.12
N GLU A 335 0.90 16.79 -11.98
CA GLU A 335 1.58 17.28 -13.18
C GLU A 335 2.89 17.98 -12.82
N LYS A 336 2.85 18.86 -11.81
CA LYS A 336 4.04 19.57 -11.34
C LYS A 336 5.13 18.61 -10.84
N VAL A 337 4.75 17.65 -9.98
CA VAL A 337 5.71 16.66 -9.45
C VAL A 337 6.27 15.77 -10.57
N LEU A 338 5.45 15.34 -11.52
CA LEU A 338 5.89 14.55 -12.66
C LEU A 338 6.78 15.35 -13.61
N ALA A 339 6.52 16.65 -13.78
CA ALA A 339 7.34 17.55 -14.58
C ALA A 339 8.73 17.74 -13.97
N GLU A 340 8.84 17.88 -12.66
CA GLU A 340 10.12 17.92 -11.93
C GLU A 340 10.95 16.64 -12.14
N GLN A 341 10.29 15.50 -12.41
CA GLN A 341 10.94 14.22 -12.74
C GLN A 341 11.13 13.97 -14.25
N GLY A 342 10.74 14.90 -15.12
CA GLY A 342 10.78 14.72 -16.57
C GLY A 342 9.82 13.65 -17.10
N ARG A 343 8.72 13.38 -16.38
CA ARG A 343 7.75 12.29 -16.65
C ARG A 343 6.34 12.80 -16.98
N THR A 344 6.20 14.05 -17.44
CA THR A 344 4.91 14.70 -17.71
C THR A 344 4.01 13.92 -18.67
N TYR A 345 4.57 13.13 -19.60
CA TYR A 345 3.78 12.29 -20.51
C TYR A 345 2.84 11.30 -19.79
N ARG A 346 3.16 10.90 -18.54
CA ARG A 346 2.32 10.01 -17.73
C ARG A 346 1.03 10.68 -17.27
N PHE A 347 1.05 12.00 -17.16
CA PHE A 347 -0.11 12.79 -16.74
C PHE A 347 -1.26 12.71 -17.75
N PHE A 348 -0.94 12.62 -19.05
CA PHE A 348 -1.94 12.42 -20.09
C PHE A 348 -2.79 11.16 -19.83
N TYR A 349 -2.14 10.03 -19.55
CA TYR A 349 -2.85 8.77 -19.25
C TYR A 349 -3.66 8.83 -17.95
N ALA A 350 -3.15 9.55 -16.94
CA ALA A 350 -3.87 9.74 -15.69
C ALA A 350 -5.15 10.58 -15.89
N LYS A 351 -5.11 11.60 -16.75
CA LYS A 351 -6.30 12.39 -17.13
C LYS A 351 -7.31 11.56 -17.91
N GLU A 352 -6.85 10.86 -18.96
CA GLU A 352 -7.72 10.01 -19.79
C GLU A 352 -8.44 8.96 -18.93
N ALA A 353 -7.78 8.39 -17.92
CA ALA A 353 -8.40 7.43 -17.02
C ALA A 353 -9.54 7.99 -16.16
N VAL A 354 -9.63 9.31 -15.96
CA VAL A 354 -10.72 9.97 -15.22
C VAL A 354 -11.89 10.32 -16.14
N SER A 355 -11.62 10.53 -17.43
CA SER A 355 -12.61 10.89 -18.45
C SER A 355 -13.31 9.69 -19.09
N LEU A 356 -12.87 8.46 -18.80
CA LEU A 356 -13.50 7.20 -19.20
C LEU A 356 -14.57 6.77 -18.19
#